data_AF-U2PM95-F1
#
_entry.id   AF-U2PM95-F1
#
_cell.length_a   1.000
_cell.length_b   1.000
_cell.length_c   1.000
_cell.angle_alpha   90.00
_cell.angle_beta   90.00
_cell.angle_gamma   90.00
#
_symmetry.space_group_name_H-M   'P 1'
#
loop_
_entity.id
_entity.type
_entity.pdbx_description
1 polymer ?
#
loop_
_entity_poly.entity_id
_entity_poly.type
_entity_poly.pdbx_seq_one_letter_code
_entity_poly.pdbx_strand_id
1 'polypeptide(L)'
;MFTIQFDETLLSNIEQKFEEFPEEAHRGFALAINRVSNMAKTRMIRNATKTYTVKYGELLKNLTVRKAFPHQLIGQIHSRGNYLGLDNFQLNPSTRQGRTSVTAAVKSGSAFSLNDNTFIAYRDGRWAFGSI
;
A
#
# COMPACT_ATOMS: atom_id res chain seq x y z
N MET A 1 24.09 -8.61 -9.53
CA MET A 1 23.50 -9.97 -9.70
C MET A 1 23.78 -10.71 -8.39
N PHE A 2 22.75 -11.12 -7.66
CA PHE A 2 22.94 -11.90 -6.42
C PHE A 2 22.85 -13.38 -6.80
N THR A 3 23.95 -14.11 -6.63
CA THR A 3 23.98 -15.56 -6.80
C THR A 3 23.56 -16.19 -5.49
N ILE A 4 22.35 -16.74 -5.44
CA ILE A 4 21.89 -17.53 -4.29
C ILE A 4 22.33 -18.97 -4.57
N GLN A 5 23.27 -19.49 -3.78
CA GLN A 5 23.65 -20.90 -3.85
C GLN A 5 22.83 -21.66 -2.81
N PHE A 6 22.07 -22.66 -3.28
CA PHE A 6 21.34 -23.57 -2.43
C PHE A 6 22.12 -24.88 -2.32
N ASP A 7 22.20 -25.42 -1.10
CA ASP A 7 22.73 -26.76 -0.87
C ASP A 7 21.67 -27.78 -1.32
N GLU A 8 21.98 -28.52 -2.39
CA GLU A 8 21.09 -29.52 -2.97
C GLU A 8 20.72 -30.63 -1.97
N THR A 9 21.63 -30.99 -1.07
CA THR A 9 21.38 -32.02 -0.05
C THR A 9 20.34 -31.56 0.96
N LEU A 10 20.39 -30.28 1.32
CA LEU A 10 19.44 -29.68 2.26
C LEU A 10 18.06 -29.53 1.62
N LEU A 11 18.00 -29.23 0.31
CA LEU A 11 16.75 -29.16 -0.43
C LEU A 11 16.05 -30.52 -0.50
N SER A 12 16.80 -31.57 -0.87
CA SER A 12 16.27 -32.92 -0.97
C SER A 12 15.74 -33.43 0.38
N ASN A 13 16.44 -33.14 1.48
CA ASN A 13 15.98 -33.49 2.83
C ASN A 13 14.70 -32.75 3.23
N ILE A 14 14.51 -31.51 2.78
CA ILE A 14 13.29 -30.73 3.04
C ILE A 14 12.12 -31.30 2.26
N GLU A 15 12.32 -31.64 0.98
CA GLU A 15 11.31 -32.27 0.13
C GLU A 15 10.84 -33.59 0.74
N GLN A 16 11.79 -34.45 1.14
CA GLN A 16 11.47 -35.75 1.73
C GLN A 16 10.67 -35.62 3.04
N LYS A 17 11.02 -34.65 3.90
CA LYS A 17 10.23 -34.36 5.11
C LYS A 17 8.84 -33.81 4.82
N PHE A 18 8.67 -33.08 3.72
CA PHE A 18 7.34 -32.59 3.33
C PHE A 18 6.47 -33.67 2.71
N GLU A 19 7.06 -34.68 2.06
CA GLU A 19 6.35 -35.90 1.64
C GLU A 19 5.87 -36.73 2.84
N GLU A 20 6.69 -36.82 3.90
CA GLU A 20 6.34 -37.52 5.15
C GLU A 20 5.23 -36.80 5.94
N PHE A 21 5.19 -35.47 5.91
CA PHE A 21 4.26 -34.65 6.70
C PHE A 21 3.53 -33.60 5.83
N PRO A 22 2.61 -34.03 4.95
CA PRO A 22 1.98 -33.14 3.98
C PRO A 22 1.17 -31.99 4.62
N GLU A 23 0.55 -32.23 5.78
CA GLU A 23 -0.19 -31.19 6.51
C GLU A 23 0.73 -30.08 7.05
N GLU A 24 1.89 -30.44 7.58
CA GLU A 24 2.87 -29.46 8.08
C GLU A 24 3.57 -28.74 6.93
N ALA A 25 3.77 -29.42 5.79
CA ALA A 25 4.22 -28.78 4.55
C ALA A 25 3.25 -27.69 4.09
N HIS A 26 1.95 -28.02 3.99
CA HIS A 26 0.91 -27.06 3.61
C HIS A 26 0.82 -25.87 4.57
N ARG A 27 0.97 -26.10 5.88
CA ARG A 27 1.04 -25.03 6.89
C ARG A 27 2.27 -24.14 6.67
N GLY A 28 3.44 -24.75 6.44
CA GLY A 28 4.68 -24.05 6.14
C GLY A 28 4.54 -23.14 4.91
N PHE A 29 3.99 -23.67 3.82
CA PHE A 29 3.75 -22.90 2.60
C PHE A 29 2.77 -21.76 2.81
N ALA A 30 1.65 -21.99 3.50
CA ALA A 30 0.69 -20.94 3.81
C ALA A 30 1.33 -19.81 4.64
N LEU A 31 2.15 -20.14 5.63
CA LEU A 31 2.90 -19.17 6.44
C LEU A 31 3.91 -18.37 5.59
N ALA A 32 4.65 -19.05 4.71
CA ALA A 32 5.60 -18.42 3.80
C ALA A 32 4.89 -17.44 2.84
N ILE A 33 3.79 -17.87 2.22
CA ILE A 33 2.97 -17.03 1.33
C ILE A 33 2.43 -15.81 2.08
N ASN A 34 1.93 -15.99 3.31
CA ASN A 34 1.43 -14.90 4.13
C ASN A 34 2.54 -13.91 4.50
N ARG A 35 3.75 -14.41 4.81
CA ARG A 35 4.92 -13.57 5.09
C ARG A 35 5.33 -12.73 3.88
N VAL A 36 5.41 -13.35 2.70
CA VAL A 36 5.72 -12.64 1.45
C VAL A 36 4.62 -11.63 1.11
N SER A 37 3.34 -11.99 1.29
CA SER A 37 2.20 -11.10 1.04
C SER A 37 2.23 -9.87 1.94
N ASN A 38 2.55 -10.04 3.23
CA ASN A 38 2.71 -8.92 4.16
C ASN A 38 3.89 -8.01 3.75
N MET A 39 5.02 -8.60 3.35
CA MET A 39 6.16 -7.83 2.85
C MET A 39 5.83 -7.08 1.56
N ALA A 40 5.12 -7.71 0.63
CA ALA A 40 4.68 -7.10 -0.62
C ALA A 40 3.75 -5.90 -0.35
N LYS A 41 2.76 -6.05 0.54
CA LYS A 41 1.88 -4.96 0.98
C LYS A 41 2.69 -3.77 1.50
N THR A 42 3.64 -4.00 2.40
CA THR A 42 4.50 -2.95 2.95
C THR A 42 5.32 -2.26 1.86
N ARG A 43 5.89 -3.02 0.91
CA ARG A 43 6.65 -2.48 -0.21
C ARG A 43 5.79 -1.65 -1.16
N MET A 44 4.57 -2.09 -1.47
CA MET A 44 3.64 -1.34 -2.30
C MET A 44 3.36 0.03 -1.71
N ILE A 45 3.05 0.09 -0.41
CA ILE A 45 2.78 1.36 0.27
C ILE A 45 4.04 2.24 0.29
N ARG A 46 5.20 1.66 0.64
CA ARG A 46 6.47 2.41 0.67
C ARG A 46 6.82 3.02 -0.68
N ASN A 47 6.60 2.28 -1.76
CA ASN A 47 6.84 2.77 -3.12
C ASN A 47 5.85 3.88 -3.49
N ALA A 48 4.58 3.74 -3.12
CA ALA A 48 3.58 4.77 -3.34
C ALA A 48 3.89 6.07 -2.56
N THR A 49 4.29 5.97 -1.28
CA THR A 49 4.68 7.14 -0.47
C THR A 49 6.02 7.77 -0.89
N LYS A 50 6.85 7.03 -1.64
CA LYS A 50 8.07 7.59 -2.23
C LYS A 50 7.72 8.48 -3.44
N THR A 51 6.79 8.02 -4.27
CA THR A 51 6.37 8.73 -5.48
C THR A 51 5.39 9.87 -5.19
N TYR A 52 4.52 9.69 -4.20
CA TYR A 52 3.45 10.62 -3.84
C TYR A 52 3.48 10.98 -2.36
N THR A 53 3.09 12.21 -2.04
CA THR A 53 3.02 12.78 -0.68
C THR A 53 1.72 12.42 0.04
N VAL A 54 1.21 11.21 -0.20
CA VAL A 54 -0.08 10.75 0.32
C VAL A 54 0.04 10.17 1.74
N LYS A 55 -0.99 10.37 2.56
CA LYS A 55 -1.08 9.77 3.89
C LYS A 55 -1.05 8.24 3.82
N TYR A 56 -0.15 7.63 4.59
CA TYR A 56 0.02 6.18 4.67
C TYR A 56 -1.30 5.44 5.00
N GLY A 57 -2.08 5.97 5.94
CA GLY A 57 -3.34 5.35 6.37
C GLY A 57 -4.38 5.20 5.26
N GLU A 58 -4.43 6.16 4.32
CA GLU A 58 -5.37 6.10 3.20
C GLU A 58 -4.97 5.06 2.16
N LEU A 59 -3.68 4.92 1.89
CA LEU A 59 -3.17 3.83 1.05
C LEU A 59 -3.47 2.46 1.67
N LEU A 60 -3.34 2.35 2.99
CA LEU A 60 -3.57 1.09 3.70
C LEU A 60 -5.03 0.63 3.63
N LYS A 61 -5.98 1.57 3.78
CA LYS A 61 -7.43 1.29 3.75
C LYS A 61 -7.89 0.66 2.43
N ASN A 62 -7.25 1.04 1.32
CA ASN A 62 -7.59 0.57 -0.01
C ASN A 62 -6.90 -0.76 -0.38
N LEU A 63 -6.09 -1.33 0.51
CA LEU A 63 -5.38 -2.59 0.31
C LEU A 63 -5.96 -3.70 1.19
N THR A 64 -6.69 -4.61 0.57
CA THR A 64 -7.23 -5.80 1.24
C THR A 64 -6.35 -7.01 0.96
N VAL A 65 -5.99 -7.76 2.00
CA VAL A 65 -5.20 -9.00 1.87
C VAL A 65 -6.09 -10.19 2.21
N ARG A 66 -6.23 -11.12 1.26
CA ARG A 66 -6.73 -12.46 1.54
C ARG A 66 -5.55 -13.37 1.83
N LYS A 67 -5.54 -13.94 3.03
CA LYS A 67 -4.47 -14.83 3.51
C LYS A 67 -4.55 -16.18 2.81
N ALA A 68 -3.40 -16.80 2.66
CA ALA A 68 -3.30 -18.22 2.31
C ALA A 68 -3.60 -19.07 3.54
N PHE A 69 -4.23 -20.23 3.30
CA PHE A 69 -4.53 -21.26 4.29
C PHE A 69 -3.89 -22.58 3.84
N PRO A 70 -3.67 -23.56 4.74
CA PRO A 70 -3.07 -24.85 4.36
C PRO A 70 -3.84 -25.55 3.23
N HIS A 71 -5.17 -25.45 3.23
CA HIS A 71 -6.05 -26.01 2.18
C HIS A 71 -6.18 -25.10 0.94
N GLN A 72 -5.63 -23.88 0.96
CA GLN A 72 -5.68 -22.91 -0.14
C GLN A 72 -4.41 -22.04 -0.12
N LEU A 73 -3.37 -22.52 -0.80
CA LEU A 73 -2.05 -21.91 -0.88
C LEU A 73 -1.99 -20.70 -1.83
N ILE A 74 -2.96 -19.79 -1.71
CA ILE A 74 -3.06 -18.59 -2.53
C ILE A 74 -3.25 -17.39 -1.61
N GLY A 75 -2.27 -16.48 -1.62
CA GLY A 75 -2.38 -15.15 -1.03
C GLY A 75 -2.77 -14.13 -2.10
N GLN A 76 -3.74 -13.27 -1.82
CA GLN A 76 -4.16 -12.24 -2.77
C GLN A 76 -4.12 -10.86 -2.12
N ILE A 77 -3.57 -9.89 -2.83
CA ILE A 77 -3.61 -8.48 -2.46
C ILE A 77 -4.50 -7.77 -3.48
N HIS A 78 -5.62 -7.24 -3.00
CA HIS A 78 -6.56 -6.47 -3.80
C HIS A 78 -6.36 -4.99 -3.48
N SER A 79 -6.05 -4.20 -4.50
CA SER A 79 -6.08 -2.73 -4.42
C SER A 79 -7.41 -2.24 -4.97
N ARG A 80 -8.30 -1.78 -4.09
CA ARG A 80 -9.59 -1.19 -4.45
C ARG A 80 -9.80 0.05 -3.59
N GLY A 81 -9.97 1.19 -4.23
CA GLY A 81 -10.17 2.46 -3.55
C GLY A 81 -10.86 3.45 -4.46
N ASN A 82 -11.54 4.41 -3.84
CA ASN A 82 -12.06 5.58 -4.55
C ASN A 82 -10.94 6.58 -4.79
N TYR A 83 -11.21 7.59 -5.62
CA TYR A 83 -10.32 8.74 -5.78
C TYR A 83 -9.97 9.35 -4.42
N LEU A 84 -8.68 9.64 -4.22
CA LEU A 84 -8.20 10.33 -3.03
C LEU A 84 -8.32 11.84 -3.24
N GLY A 85 -8.99 12.53 -2.32
CA GLY A 85 -9.03 13.98 -2.30
C GLY A 85 -7.66 14.58 -1.97
N LEU A 86 -7.45 15.84 -2.37
CA LEU A 86 -6.20 16.57 -2.14
C LEU A 86 -5.86 16.75 -0.64
N ASP A 87 -6.85 16.66 0.23
CA ASP A 87 -6.74 16.64 1.69
C ASP A 87 -5.92 15.46 2.24
N ASN A 88 -5.74 14.42 1.44
CA ASN A 88 -4.95 13.24 1.76
C ASN A 88 -3.49 13.35 1.32
N PHE A 89 -3.13 14.44 0.65
CA PHE A 89 -1.78 14.75 0.22
C PHE A 89 -1.18 15.88 1.06
N GLN A 90 0.09 16.19 0.83
CA GLN A 90 0.76 17.28 1.53
C GLN A 90 0.19 18.63 1.09
N LEU A 91 -0.39 19.34 2.05
CA LEU A 91 -0.91 20.70 1.91
C LEU A 91 -0.06 21.67 2.72
N ASN A 92 0.26 22.81 2.12
CA ASN A 92 0.94 23.91 2.79
C ASN A 92 0.22 25.25 2.52
N PRO A 93 -0.35 25.91 3.55
CA PRO A 93 -0.49 25.43 4.93
C PRO A 93 -1.51 24.27 5.03
N SER A 94 -1.34 23.38 6.01
CA SER A 94 -2.26 22.23 6.20
C SER A 94 -3.66 22.62 6.68
N THR A 95 -3.79 23.79 7.27
CA THR A 95 -5.07 24.45 7.58
C THR A 95 -4.94 25.90 7.16
N ARG A 96 -5.83 26.36 6.30
CA ARG A 96 -5.81 27.75 5.84
C ARG A 96 -6.14 28.68 7.00
N GLN A 97 -5.27 29.65 7.24
CA GLN A 97 -5.52 30.77 8.13
C GLN A 97 -5.69 32.03 7.27
N GLY A 98 -6.88 32.63 7.31
CA GLY A 98 -7.21 33.82 6.52
C GLY A 98 -7.10 33.59 5.00
N ARG A 99 -6.58 34.57 4.26
CA ARG A 99 -6.51 34.55 2.79
C ARG A 99 -5.24 33.90 2.21
N THR A 100 -4.58 33.03 2.97
CA THR A 100 -3.30 32.44 2.56
C THR A 100 -3.53 31.39 1.48
N SER A 101 -2.87 31.54 0.33
CA SER A 101 -2.91 30.55 -0.75
C SER A 101 -2.42 29.18 -0.27
N VAL A 102 -3.16 28.13 -0.63
CA VAL A 102 -2.80 26.75 -0.28
C VAL A 102 -2.09 26.11 -1.46
N THR A 103 -0.95 25.50 -1.20
CA THR A 103 -0.23 24.68 -2.17
C THR A 103 -0.46 23.21 -1.88
N ALA A 104 -0.67 22.43 -2.92
CA ALA A 104 -0.75 20.98 -2.85
C ALA A 104 0.47 20.39 -3.53
N ALA A 105 1.20 19.52 -2.83
CA ALA A 105 2.16 18.63 -3.43
C ALA A 105 1.48 17.27 -3.54
N VAL A 106 1.36 16.72 -4.75
CA VAL A 106 0.78 15.37 -4.99
C VAL A 106 1.89 14.37 -5.30
N LYS A 107 2.70 14.68 -6.31
CA LYS A 107 3.93 13.95 -6.62
C LYS A 107 5.08 14.56 -5.83
N SER A 108 5.91 13.71 -5.24
CA SER A 108 7.06 14.13 -4.44
C SER A 108 7.97 15.06 -5.25
N GLY A 109 8.28 16.23 -4.70
CA GLY A 109 9.11 17.25 -5.35
C GLY A 109 8.38 18.19 -6.31
N SER A 110 7.07 18.03 -6.50
CA SER A 110 6.25 18.95 -7.30
C SER A 110 5.07 19.47 -6.48
N ALA A 111 4.99 20.79 -6.32
CA ALA A 111 3.86 21.48 -5.71
C ALA A 111 3.21 22.42 -6.73
N PHE A 112 1.90 22.55 -6.66
CA PHE A 112 1.14 23.54 -7.43
C PHE A 112 0.26 24.37 -6.48
N SER A 113 0.07 25.64 -6.85
CA SER A 113 -0.81 26.54 -6.10
C SER A 113 -2.26 26.26 -6.46
N LEU A 114 -3.11 26.14 -5.44
CA LEU A 114 -4.55 26.09 -5.62
C LEU A 114 -5.03 27.54 -5.80
N ASN A 115 -5.64 27.82 -6.95
CA ASN A 115 -6.18 29.13 -7.27
C ASN A 115 -7.61 29.30 -6.71
N ASP A 116 -8.15 30.51 -6.78
CA ASP A 116 -9.49 30.85 -6.26
C ASP A 116 -10.63 30.08 -6.96
N ASN A 117 -10.36 29.48 -8.12
CA ASN A 117 -11.29 28.63 -8.86
C ASN A 117 -11.21 27.14 -8.49
N THR A 118 -10.27 26.75 -7.61
CA THR A 118 -10.11 25.36 -7.18
C THR A 118 -11.03 25.06 -6.02
N PHE A 119 -11.85 24.02 -6.11
CA PHE A 119 -12.76 23.61 -5.04
C PHE A 119 -12.43 22.21 -4.52
N ILE A 120 -12.65 22.00 -3.22
CA ILE A 120 -12.57 20.67 -2.60
C ILE A 120 -14.00 20.15 -2.47
N ALA A 121 -14.29 19.04 -3.16
CA ALA A 121 -15.54 18.32 -3.02
C ALA A 121 -15.38 17.20 -1.98
N TYR A 122 -16.14 17.30 -0.89
CA TYR A 122 -16.22 16.28 0.13
C TYR A 122 -17.25 15.20 -0.26
N ARG A 123 -17.04 13.98 0.25
CA ARG A 123 -17.88 12.82 -0.03
C ARG A 123 -19.34 12.99 0.44
N ASP A 124 -19.59 13.90 1.39
CA ASP A 124 -20.92 14.21 1.92
C ASP A 124 -21.67 15.29 1.10
N GLY A 125 -21.17 15.62 -0.09
CA GLY A 125 -21.80 16.59 -0.99
C GLY A 125 -21.48 18.04 -0.65
N ARG A 126 -20.69 18.30 0.41
CA ARG A 126 -20.15 19.63 0.67
C ARG A 126 -19.07 19.94 -0.35
N TRP A 127 -19.12 21.13 -0.92
CA TRP A 127 -18.06 21.65 -1.76
C TRP A 127 -17.63 23.01 -1.19
N ALA A 128 -16.32 23.22 -1.10
CA ALA A 128 -15.74 24.50 -0.74
C ALA A 128 -15.07 25.07 -1.98
N PHE A 129 -15.59 26.19 -2.52
CA PHE A 129 -14.90 26.94 -3.56
C PHE A 129 -13.58 27.50 -3.05
N GLY A 130 -12.66 27.83 -3.97
CA GLY A 130 -11.39 28.48 -3.68
C GLY A 130 -11.51 29.87 -3.04
N SER A 131 -12.71 30.33 -2.70
CA SER A 131 -12.94 31.29 -1.61
C SER A 131 -12.94 30.56 -0.25
N ILE A 132 -11.76 30.12 0.17
CA ILE A 132 -11.42 29.77 1.58
C ILE A 132 -10.61 30.94 2.17
#